data_AF-A0A7S2W7C7-F1
#
_entry.id   AF-A0A7S2W7C7-F1
#
_cell.length_a   1.000
_cell.length_b   1.000
_cell.length_c   1.000
_cell.angle_alpha   90.00
_cell.angle_beta   90.00
_cell.angle_gamma   90.00
#
_symmetry.space_group_name_H-M   'P 1'
#
loop_
_entity.id
_entity.type
_entity.pdbx_description
1 polymer ?
#
loop_
_entity_poly.entity_id
_entity_poly.type
_entity_poly.pdbx_seq_one_letter_code
_entity_poly.pdbx_strand_id
1 'polypeptide(L)'
;GIGPYLSLLEMGGEATSLALSKLDDAAKAAVVRKVFCTQAFWPGDHLEAASPVEASFWPIHPTLERLLHLRILTKGFTSWAWTNPSGETEYCSASSSSECEGHHEYDRTYWKTVHKDQETGVYTKTHLTNSEVLDRMMPESYALPYVYAHLRWEHCATAS
;
A
#
# COMPACT_ATOMS: atom_id res chain seq x y z
N GLY A 1 -36.04 1.57 -31.04
CA GLY A 1 -35.51 2.94 -31.23
C GLY A 1 -34.56 3.21 -30.09
N ILE A 2 -33.29 3.41 -30.42
CA ILE A 2 -32.18 3.56 -29.48
C ILE A 2 -31.87 5.06 -29.34
N GLY A 3 -31.75 5.53 -28.10
CA GLY A 3 -31.02 6.74 -27.66
C GLY A 3 -31.84 8.03 -27.50
N PRO A 4 -31.33 9.06 -26.79
CA PRO A 4 -30.08 9.11 -26.01
C PRO A 4 -30.24 9.81 -24.63
N TYR A 5 -29.72 9.25 -23.53
CA TYR A 5 -29.20 10.04 -22.39
C TYR A 5 -28.16 9.19 -21.65
N LEU A 6 -27.04 8.97 -22.34
CA LEU A 6 -25.75 8.68 -21.73
C LEU A 6 -25.13 10.05 -21.38
N SER A 7 -25.11 10.39 -20.09
CA SER A 7 -24.08 11.28 -19.55
C SER A 7 -23.22 10.45 -18.62
N LEU A 8 -22.12 9.94 -19.18
CA LEU A 8 -20.93 9.59 -18.45
C LEU A 8 -20.48 10.79 -17.59
N LEU A 9 -19.90 10.49 -16.41
CA LEU A 9 -18.93 11.33 -15.72
C LEU A 9 -19.47 12.63 -15.08
N GLU A 10 -20.01 12.50 -13.86
CA GLU A 10 -19.62 13.41 -12.78
C GLU A 10 -18.79 12.62 -11.76
N MET A 11 -17.49 12.51 -12.04
CA MET A 11 -16.45 12.16 -11.06
C MET A 11 -16.25 13.34 -10.09
N GLY A 12 -17.27 13.64 -9.28
CA GLY A 12 -17.23 14.75 -8.32
C GLY A 12 -18.29 14.73 -7.22
N GLY A 13 -19.08 13.67 -7.08
CA GLY A 13 -20.04 13.56 -6.00
C GLY A 13 -19.37 13.15 -4.68
N GLU A 14 -19.60 13.91 -3.61
CA GLU A 14 -19.32 13.48 -2.23
C GLU A 14 -19.77 12.03 -2.05
N ALA A 15 -18.86 11.16 -1.61
CA ALA A 15 -19.17 9.79 -1.23
C ALA A 15 -20.11 9.84 0.00
N THR A 16 -21.40 9.97 -0.24
CA THR A 16 -22.41 9.98 0.82
C THR A 16 -22.55 8.55 1.30
N SER A 17 -22.20 8.30 2.57
CA SER A 17 -22.33 6.96 3.15
C SER A 17 -23.80 6.50 3.10
N LEU A 18 -24.07 5.37 2.44
CA LEU A 18 -25.41 4.81 2.38
C LEU A 18 -25.67 4.00 3.65
N ALA A 19 -26.60 4.45 4.50
CA ALA A 19 -26.97 3.72 5.72
C ALA A 19 -27.81 2.48 5.37
N LEU A 20 -27.15 1.35 5.09
CA LEU A 20 -27.75 0.06 4.73
C LEU A 20 -28.80 -0.43 5.74
N SER A 21 -28.68 -0.03 7.01
CA SER A 21 -29.65 -0.34 8.07
C SER A 21 -31.02 0.31 7.90
N LYS A 22 -31.13 1.35 7.06
CA LYS A 22 -32.38 2.07 6.78
C LYS A 22 -33.10 1.56 5.52
N LEU A 23 -32.53 0.57 4.83
CA LEU A 23 -33.10 -0.01 3.62
C LEU A 23 -33.86 -1.31 3.94
N ASP A 24 -34.96 -1.52 3.24
CA ASP A 24 -35.63 -2.82 3.21
C ASP A 24 -34.84 -3.83 2.34
N ASP A 25 -35.20 -5.10 2.42
CA ASP A 25 -34.42 -6.16 1.79
C ASP A 25 -34.52 -6.14 0.26
N ALA A 26 -35.62 -5.62 -0.29
CA ALA A 26 -35.77 -5.42 -1.74
C ALA A 26 -34.82 -4.33 -2.24
N ALA A 27 -34.71 -3.22 -1.51
CA ALA A 27 -33.80 -2.12 -1.80
C ALA A 27 -32.33 -2.56 -1.63
N LYS A 28 -31.99 -3.32 -0.59
CA LYS A 28 -30.64 -3.91 -0.43
C LYS A 28 -30.28 -4.81 -1.60
N ALA A 29 -31.18 -5.69 -2.02
CA ALA A 29 -30.95 -6.58 -3.17
C ALA A 29 -30.78 -5.80 -4.48
N ALA A 30 -31.50 -4.69 -4.65
CA ALA A 30 -31.35 -3.81 -5.81
C ALA A 30 -29.98 -3.09 -5.80
N VAL A 31 -29.53 -2.58 -4.66
CA VAL A 31 -28.19 -1.97 -4.51
C VAL A 31 -27.09 -2.98 -4.77
N VAL A 32 -27.14 -4.17 -4.16
CA VAL A 32 -26.17 -5.26 -4.40
C VAL A 32 -26.13 -5.63 -5.87
N ARG A 33 -27.29 -5.77 -6.54
CA ARG A 33 -27.32 -6.06 -7.98
C ARG A 33 -26.76 -4.92 -8.82
N LYS A 34 -26.97 -3.67 -8.42
CA LYS A 34 -26.45 -2.50 -9.13
C LYS A 34 -24.92 -2.41 -8.99
N VAL A 35 -24.43 -2.53 -7.76
CA VAL A 35 -23.00 -2.50 -7.43
C VAL A 35 -22.34 -3.71 -8.04
N PHE A 36 -22.67 -4.93 -7.64
CA PHE A 36 -21.96 -6.10 -8.13
C PHE A 36 -22.33 -6.47 -9.57
N CYS A 37 -23.60 -6.61 -9.96
CA CYS A 37 -23.92 -7.18 -11.27
C CYS A 37 -23.89 -6.17 -12.44
N THR A 38 -23.91 -4.86 -12.18
CA THR A 38 -23.97 -3.85 -13.25
C THR A 38 -22.84 -2.82 -13.23
N GLN A 39 -21.91 -2.89 -12.27
CA GLN A 39 -20.72 -2.04 -12.33
C GLN A 39 -19.85 -2.43 -13.53
N ALA A 40 -19.36 -1.42 -14.24
CA ALA A 40 -18.42 -1.62 -15.35
C ALA A 40 -16.99 -1.97 -14.88
N PHE A 41 -16.75 -1.83 -13.58
CA PHE A 41 -15.45 -2.02 -12.96
C PHE A 41 -15.66 -2.77 -11.64
N TRP A 42 -15.06 -3.95 -11.51
CA TRP A 42 -14.87 -4.55 -10.21
C TRP A 42 -13.61 -3.92 -9.62
N PRO A 43 -13.66 -3.29 -8.43
CA PRO A 43 -12.44 -3.08 -7.67
C PRO A 43 -11.81 -4.46 -7.50
N GLY A 44 -10.69 -4.71 -8.20
CA GLY A 44 -9.93 -5.94 -8.04
C GLY A 44 -9.48 -6.09 -6.59
N ASP A 45 -9.04 -7.28 -6.20
CA ASP A 45 -8.63 -7.55 -4.81
C ASP A 45 -7.45 -6.65 -4.40
N HIS A 46 -6.76 -6.02 -5.35
CA HIS A 46 -5.83 -4.90 -5.18
C HIS A 46 -6.31 -3.79 -4.23
N LEU A 47 -7.61 -3.55 -4.06
CA LEU A 47 -8.14 -2.51 -3.17
C LEU A 47 -8.37 -2.97 -1.73
N GLU A 48 -8.23 -4.26 -1.46
CA GLU A 48 -8.50 -4.83 -0.16
C GLU A 48 -7.27 -5.58 0.40
N ALA A 49 -7.35 -6.02 1.66
CA ALA A 49 -6.31 -6.82 2.30
C ALA A 49 -6.07 -8.19 1.59
N ALA A 50 -6.98 -8.58 0.70
CA ALA A 50 -6.85 -9.77 -0.14
C ALA A 50 -5.88 -9.59 -1.31
N SER A 51 -5.40 -8.37 -1.58
CA SER A 51 -4.52 -8.04 -2.71
C SER A 51 -3.32 -8.99 -2.95
N PRO A 52 -2.67 -9.63 -1.94
CA PRO A 52 -1.59 -10.59 -2.19
C PRO A 52 -2.02 -11.85 -2.97
N VAL A 53 -3.32 -12.13 -3.12
CA VAL A 53 -3.84 -13.26 -3.92
C VAL A 53 -3.66 -13.02 -5.42
N GLU A 54 -3.61 -11.76 -5.85
CA GLU A 54 -3.49 -11.40 -7.26
C GLU A 54 -2.03 -11.47 -7.71
N ALA A 55 -1.77 -12.12 -8.84
CA ALA A 55 -0.41 -12.29 -9.35
C ALA A 55 0.31 -10.96 -9.61
N SER A 56 -0.44 -9.91 -9.97
CA SER A 56 0.06 -8.55 -10.21
C SER A 56 0.53 -7.83 -8.94
N PHE A 57 0.12 -8.26 -7.74
CA PHE A 57 0.59 -7.68 -6.48
C PHE A 57 2.12 -7.76 -6.35
N TRP A 58 2.65 -8.93 -6.67
CA TRP A 58 4.05 -9.29 -6.48
C TRP A 58 5.04 -8.53 -7.38
N PRO A 59 4.75 -8.17 -8.64
CA PRO A 59 5.58 -7.26 -9.42
C PRO A 59 5.32 -5.77 -9.12
N ILE A 60 4.11 -5.39 -8.64
CA ILE A 60 3.80 -3.99 -8.30
C ILE A 60 4.65 -3.51 -7.11
N HIS A 61 4.72 -4.28 -6.02
CA HIS A 61 5.38 -3.83 -4.78
C HIS A 61 6.90 -3.60 -4.92
N PRO A 62 7.67 -4.51 -5.57
CA PRO A 62 9.06 -4.23 -5.91
C PRO A 62 9.22 -3.03 -6.84
N THR A 63 8.26 -2.76 -7.72
CA THR A 63 8.31 -1.56 -8.57
C THR A 63 8.19 -0.28 -7.74
N LEU A 64 7.30 -0.25 -6.75
CA LEU A 64 7.14 0.88 -5.82
C LEU A 64 8.39 1.08 -4.96
N GLU A 65 8.97 0.00 -4.42
CA GLU A 65 10.21 0.07 -3.66
C GLU A 65 11.39 0.54 -4.54
N ARG A 66 11.46 0.11 -5.79
CA ARG A 66 12.46 0.60 -6.75
C ARG A 66 12.33 2.11 -7.00
N LEU A 67 11.10 2.63 -7.06
CA LEU A 67 10.84 4.07 -7.15
C LEU A 67 11.25 4.80 -5.88
N LEU A 68 11.02 4.20 -4.70
CA LEU A 68 11.51 4.72 -3.43
C LEU A 68 13.04 4.83 -3.45
N HIS A 69 13.76 3.76 -3.81
CA HIS A 69 15.22 3.80 -3.94
C HIS A 69 15.71 4.89 -4.91
N LEU A 70 15.06 5.06 -6.06
CA LEU A 70 15.37 6.14 -7.00
C LEU A 70 15.19 7.51 -6.35
N ARG A 71 14.10 7.71 -5.59
CA ARG A 71 13.85 8.98 -4.90
C ARG A 71 14.93 9.26 -3.86
N ILE A 72 15.29 8.26 -3.06
CA ILE A 72 16.34 8.34 -2.03
C ILE A 72 17.68 8.74 -2.65
N LEU A 73 18.10 8.06 -3.72
CA LEU A 73 19.40 8.27 -4.36
C LEU A 73 19.53 9.59 -5.14
N THR A 74 18.43 10.22 -5.54
CA THR A 74 18.48 11.41 -6.41
C THR A 74 18.29 12.72 -5.67
N LYS A 75 17.20 12.86 -4.91
CA LYS A 75 16.82 14.10 -4.23
C LYS A 75 16.50 13.91 -2.75
N GLY A 76 16.28 12.67 -2.31
CA GLY A 76 15.72 12.37 -0.99
C GLY A 76 14.33 12.98 -0.78
N PHE A 77 13.83 12.89 0.45
CA PHE A 77 12.63 13.61 0.88
C PHE A 77 13.03 14.93 1.56
N THR A 78 12.15 15.93 1.52
CA THR A 78 12.35 17.18 2.26
C THR A 78 12.25 16.98 3.77
N SER A 79 11.54 15.93 4.19
CA SER A 79 11.42 15.48 5.57
C SER A 79 11.31 13.96 5.59
N TRP A 80 11.95 13.35 6.57
CA TRP A 80 11.82 11.94 6.90
C TRP A 80 10.87 11.70 8.09
N ALA A 81 10.23 12.76 8.60
CA ALA A 81 9.30 12.65 9.70
C ALA A 81 8.08 11.81 9.29
N TRP A 82 7.79 10.79 10.09
CA TRP A 82 6.54 10.07 9.96
C TRP A 82 5.38 10.91 10.47
N THR A 83 4.33 11.02 9.65
CA THR A 83 3.07 11.57 10.16
C THR A 83 2.46 10.52 11.06
N ASN A 84 2.27 10.86 12.33
CA ASN A 84 1.66 9.97 13.30
C ASN A 84 0.32 10.55 13.77
N PRO A 85 -0.72 10.49 12.90
CA PRO A 85 -2.00 11.15 13.17
C PRO A 85 -2.77 10.51 14.32
N SER A 86 -2.43 9.27 14.69
CA SER A 86 -3.12 8.48 15.72
C SER A 86 -2.45 8.56 17.11
N GLY A 87 -1.27 9.19 17.24
CA GLY A 87 -0.56 9.34 18.52
C GLY A 87 0.61 8.35 18.67
N GLU A 88 1.30 8.33 19.82
CA GLU A 88 2.50 7.49 20.00
C GLU A 88 2.25 6.01 19.67
N THR A 89 3.22 5.37 19.01
CA THR A 89 3.11 3.99 18.52
C THR A 89 2.96 3.00 19.67
N GLU A 90 1.87 2.25 19.71
CA GLU A 90 1.71 1.13 20.63
C GLU A 90 2.34 -0.14 20.03
N TYR A 91 3.02 -0.94 20.86
CA TYR A 91 3.42 -2.28 20.43
C TYR A 91 2.20 -3.09 20.05
N CYS A 92 2.22 -3.62 18.82
CA CYS A 92 1.14 -4.45 18.34
C CYS A 92 0.96 -5.69 19.24
N SER A 93 -0.05 -5.66 20.11
CA SER A 93 -0.46 -6.79 20.92
C SER A 93 -1.56 -7.53 20.19
N ALA A 94 -1.62 -8.86 20.26
CA ALA A 94 -2.70 -9.64 19.64
C ALA A 94 -4.04 -9.48 20.40
N SER A 95 -4.37 -8.27 20.85
CA SER A 95 -5.61 -7.94 21.54
C SER A 95 -6.51 -7.13 20.62
N SER A 96 -7.83 -7.24 20.81
CA SER A 96 -8.81 -6.50 20.01
C SER A 96 -8.82 -4.98 20.26
N SER A 97 -7.91 -4.48 21.09
CA SER A 97 -7.79 -3.07 21.48
C SER A 97 -6.49 -2.42 21.01
N SER A 98 -5.56 -3.16 20.40
CA SER A 98 -4.32 -2.57 19.90
C SER A 98 -4.53 -1.80 18.60
N GLU A 99 -3.98 -0.61 18.49
CA GLU A 99 -3.93 0.21 17.27
C GLU A 99 -2.89 -0.33 16.26
N CYS A 100 -2.96 -1.63 15.97
CA CYS A 100 -2.10 -2.34 15.02
C CYS A 100 -2.44 -2.01 13.56
N GLU A 101 -2.31 -0.75 13.16
CA GLU A 101 -2.54 -0.33 11.78
C GLU A 101 -1.38 -0.75 10.86
N GLY A 102 -0.18 -0.98 11.42
CA GLY A 102 1.01 -1.39 10.67
C GLY A 102 1.66 -0.24 9.87
N HIS A 103 1.11 0.96 9.99
CA HIS A 103 1.51 2.15 9.24
C HIS A 103 2.37 3.12 10.05
N HIS A 104 2.60 2.85 11.34
CA HIS A 104 3.40 3.73 12.17
C HIS A 104 4.90 3.43 12.09
N GLU A 105 5.71 4.38 12.52
CA GLU A 105 7.17 4.32 12.46
C GLU A 105 7.77 3.08 13.12
N TYR A 106 7.35 2.83 14.37
CA TYR A 106 7.90 1.77 15.20
C TYR A 106 7.09 0.48 15.13
N ASP A 107 6.08 0.42 14.24
CA ASP A 107 5.32 -0.81 14.01
C ASP A 107 6.25 -1.88 13.42
N ARG A 108 6.16 -3.08 13.99
CA ARG A 108 7.00 -4.21 13.57
C ARG A 108 6.41 -4.87 12.33
N THR A 109 7.28 -5.13 11.37
CA THR A 109 7.00 -5.98 10.22
C THR A 109 6.41 -7.32 10.62
N TYR A 110 5.33 -7.73 9.94
CA TYR A 110 4.70 -9.03 10.16
C TYR A 110 5.65 -10.19 9.83
N TRP A 111 6.35 -10.11 8.69
CA TRP A 111 7.38 -11.06 8.34
C TRP A 111 8.74 -10.62 8.84
N LYS A 112 9.57 -11.59 9.26
CA LYS A 112 10.96 -11.30 9.60
C LYS A 112 11.75 -10.89 8.36
N THR A 113 12.41 -9.74 8.42
CA THR A 113 13.27 -9.17 7.37
C THR A 113 14.66 -9.81 7.43
N VAL A 114 15.11 -10.32 6.28
CA VAL A 114 16.51 -10.73 6.12
C VAL A 114 17.36 -9.48 5.95
N HIS A 115 18.38 -9.31 6.77
CA HIS A 115 19.30 -8.18 6.69
C HIS A 115 20.67 -8.53 7.25
N LYS A 116 21.67 -7.77 6.84
CA LYS A 116 23.04 -7.87 7.36
C LYS A 116 23.11 -7.21 8.73
N ASP A 117 23.50 -7.98 9.73
CA ASP A 117 23.83 -7.46 11.05
C ASP A 117 25.09 -6.59 10.96
N GLN A 118 25.03 -5.37 11.49
CA GLN A 118 26.12 -4.39 11.32
C GLN A 118 27.34 -4.70 12.18
N GLU A 119 27.18 -5.40 13.31
CA GLU A 119 28.27 -5.72 14.22
C GLU A 119 29.06 -6.95 13.77
N THR A 120 28.32 -8.00 13.41
CA THR A 120 28.89 -9.30 13.02
C THR A 120 29.12 -9.41 11.52
N GLY A 121 28.45 -8.59 10.71
CA GLY A 121 28.47 -8.66 9.25
C GLY A 121 27.72 -9.86 8.66
N VAL A 122 27.04 -10.65 9.48
CA VAL A 122 26.32 -11.86 9.07
C VAL A 122 24.87 -11.54 8.75
N TYR A 123 24.30 -12.18 7.72
CA TYR A 123 22.87 -12.04 7.44
C TYR A 123 22.03 -12.80 8.46
N THR A 124 21.09 -12.10 9.08
CA THR A 124 20.13 -12.64 10.05
C THR A 124 18.71 -12.35 9.61
N LYS A 125 17.73 -12.92 10.32
CA LYS A 125 16.30 -12.76 10.03
C LYS A 125 15.53 -12.43 11.31
N THR A 126 15.12 -11.18 11.48
CA THR A 126 14.37 -10.70 12.66
C THR A 126 13.19 -9.81 12.24
N HIS A 127 12.22 -9.59 13.12
CA HIS A 127 11.20 -8.56 12.89
C HIS A 127 11.83 -7.19 13.16
N LEU A 128 11.77 -6.33 12.18
CA LEU A 128 12.22 -4.95 12.25
C LEU A 128 11.02 -4.00 12.32
N THR A 129 11.20 -2.82 12.86
CA THR A 129 10.25 -1.71 12.70
C THR A 129 10.22 -1.21 11.27
N ASN A 130 9.20 -0.44 10.90
CA ASN A 130 9.18 0.23 9.61
C ASN A 130 10.41 1.15 9.46
N SER A 131 10.80 1.91 10.50
CA SER A 131 12.01 2.77 10.49
C SER A 131 13.27 1.96 10.22
N GLU A 132 13.44 0.86 10.94
CA GLU A 132 14.61 -0.01 10.82
C GLU A 132 14.73 -0.66 9.44
N VAL A 133 13.61 -0.94 8.77
CA VAL A 133 13.57 -1.42 7.39
C VAL A 133 14.01 -0.31 6.43
N LEU A 134 13.50 0.90 6.62
CA LEU A 134 13.87 2.07 5.81
C LEU A 134 15.35 2.42 5.95
N ASP A 135 15.89 2.42 7.17
CA ASP A 135 17.31 2.70 7.45
C ASP A 135 18.24 1.71 6.74
N ARG A 136 17.81 0.45 6.59
CA ARG A 136 18.59 -0.59 5.89
C ARG A 136 18.50 -0.50 4.36
N MET A 137 17.60 0.31 3.83
CA MET A 137 17.53 0.68 2.40
C MET A 137 18.39 1.91 2.08
N MET A 138 18.83 2.66 3.11
CA MET A 138 19.62 3.87 2.88
C MET A 138 21.00 3.52 2.28
N PRO A 139 21.50 4.31 1.32
CA PRO A 139 22.80 4.04 0.68
C PRO A 139 23.97 3.94 1.66
N GLU A 140 23.94 4.73 2.74
CA GLU A 140 25.01 4.82 3.74
C GLU A 140 25.04 3.64 4.70
N SER A 141 23.91 2.96 4.88
CA SER A 141 23.71 1.86 5.83
C SER A 141 23.08 0.63 5.18
N TYR A 142 23.25 0.47 3.87
CA TYR A 142 22.56 -0.54 3.09
C TYR A 142 22.84 -1.95 3.61
N ALA A 143 21.79 -2.66 4.03
CA ALA A 143 21.93 -3.96 4.69
C ALA A 143 20.94 -5.02 4.18
N LEU A 144 20.18 -4.73 3.12
CA LEU A 144 19.29 -5.70 2.50
C LEU A 144 20.07 -6.71 1.63
N PRO A 145 19.53 -7.93 1.43
CA PRO A 145 20.23 -9.00 0.71
C PRO A 145 20.08 -8.92 -0.82
N TYR A 146 19.57 -7.81 -1.35
CA TYR A 146 19.33 -7.60 -2.77
C TYR A 146 19.66 -6.17 -3.18
N VAL A 147 19.86 -5.94 -4.47
CA VAL A 147 19.92 -4.61 -5.09
C VAL A 147 19.20 -4.66 -6.43
N TYR A 148 18.60 -3.55 -6.85
CA TYR A 148 17.99 -3.46 -8.16
C TYR A 148 19.05 -3.32 -9.26
N ALA A 149 18.91 -4.07 -10.35
CA ALA A 149 19.84 -4.02 -11.48
C ALA A 149 19.88 -2.64 -12.17
N HIS A 150 18.76 -1.92 -12.18
CA HIS A 150 18.65 -0.56 -12.71
C HIS A 150 17.46 0.19 -12.10
N LEU A 151 17.52 1.52 -12.15
CA LEU A 151 16.44 2.43 -11.70
C LEU A 151 15.83 3.22 -12.87
N ARG A 152 15.88 2.65 -14.09
CA ARG A 152 15.28 3.23 -15.30
C ARG A 152 14.07 2.45 -15.79
N TRP A 153 13.12 3.16 -16.41
CA TRP A 153 11.96 2.60 -17.10
C TRP A 153 12.01 3.07 -18.56
N GLU A 154 12.33 2.15 -19.47
CA GLU A 154 12.56 2.50 -20.89
C GLU A 154 11.32 3.09 -21.55
N HIS A 155 10.13 2.59 -21.21
CA HIS A 155 8.87 3.13 -21.71
C HIS A 155 8.57 4.56 -21.21
N CYS A 156 9.23 5.01 -20.13
CA CYS A 156 9.14 6.39 -19.65
C CYS A 156 10.21 7.29 -20.32
N ALA A 157 11.26 6.72 -20.90
CA ALA A 157 12.36 7.51 -21.49
C ALA A 157 11.91 8.30 -22.74
N THR A 158 10.81 7.90 -23.36
CA THR A 158 10.22 8.59 -24.53
C THR A 158 9.09 9.54 -24.16
N ALA A 159 8.69 9.61 -22.89
CA ALA A 159 7.70 10.58 -22.40
C ALA A 159 8.42 11.90 -22.11
N SER A 160 8.69 12.67 -23.17
CA SER A 160 9.28 14.01 -23.13
C SER A 160 8.31 15.02 -23.72
#